data_AF-I6V2W6-F1
#
_entry.id   AF-I6V2W6-F1
#
_cell.length_a   1.000
_cell.length_b   1.000
_cell.length_c   1.000
_cell.angle_alpha   90.00
_cell.angle_beta   90.00
_cell.angle_gamma   90.00
#
_symmetry.space_group_name_H-M   'P 1'
#
loop_
_entity.id
_entity.type
_entity.pdbx_description
1 polymer ?
#
loop_
_entity_poly.entity_id
_entity_poly.type
_entity_poly.pdbx_seq_one_letter_code
_entity_poly.pdbx_strand_id
1 'polypeptide(L)'
;KKAQKEKDKVPGPGIVGSNSSSSASLLTQSLNNGSLKNLENSYREELLEQLMKCDPPPHPMQQLLPEKHLMENRVKGIPQLTANQVAVIYKLIWYQDGYEQPSEEDLKRITTELEEEEDQEHEANFRYITEVTILTVQLIVEFAKGLPAFIKIPQEDQITLLKACSSEVMMLRMAR
;
A
#
# COMPACT_ATOMS: atom_id res chain seq x y z
N LYS A 1 -42.09 23.88 6.42
CA LYS A 1 -42.13 25.30 6.83
C LYS A 1 -40.70 25.82 6.67
N LYS A 2 -40.38 26.47 5.53
CA LYS A 2 -40.26 27.95 5.34
C LYS A 2 -39.14 28.52 6.22
N ALA A 3 -38.16 29.33 5.76
CA ALA A 3 -37.91 30.13 4.54
C ALA A 3 -36.38 30.43 4.52
N GLN A 4 -35.61 30.65 3.45
CA GLN A 4 -35.70 31.36 2.16
C GLN A 4 -35.74 32.91 2.25
N LYS A 5 -35.03 33.53 1.26
CA LYS A 5 -34.97 34.95 0.79
C LYS A 5 -33.83 35.83 1.35
N GLU A 6 -33.13 36.69 0.58
CA GLU A 6 -33.27 37.23 -0.80
C GLU A 6 -31.96 37.97 -1.20
N LYS A 7 -31.35 37.71 -2.38
CA LYS A 7 -31.19 38.53 -3.62
C LYS A 7 -30.82 40.03 -3.50
N ASP A 8 -29.86 40.45 -4.34
CA ASP A 8 -29.99 41.48 -5.41
C ASP A 8 -28.73 41.36 -6.32
N LYS A 9 -28.79 41.09 -7.64
CA LYS A 9 -29.34 41.74 -8.85
C LYS A 9 -28.36 42.73 -9.53
N VAL A 10 -28.06 42.37 -10.78
CA VAL A 10 -27.20 42.92 -11.84
C VAL A 10 -27.70 44.28 -12.38
N PRO A 11 -26.87 45.02 -13.14
CA PRO A 11 -27.23 45.29 -14.53
C PRO A 11 -26.06 45.15 -15.55
N GLY A 12 -26.34 44.53 -16.71
CA GLY A 12 -25.60 44.74 -17.96
C GLY A 12 -25.99 46.08 -18.59
N PRO A 13 -25.50 46.45 -19.80
CA PRO A 13 -25.89 45.74 -21.03
C PRO A 13 -24.84 45.76 -22.18
N GLY A 14 -25.12 45.05 -23.29
CA GLY A 14 -24.53 45.37 -24.60
C GLY A 14 -24.39 44.20 -25.56
N ILE A 15 -25.38 44.01 -26.45
CA ILE A 15 -25.32 43.14 -27.65
C ILE A 15 -24.99 44.02 -28.85
N VAL A 16 -24.04 43.63 -29.69
CA VAL A 16 -24.08 43.82 -31.16
C VAL A 16 -23.30 42.68 -31.82
N GLY A 17 -23.90 41.99 -32.78
CA GLY A 17 -23.28 40.86 -33.49
C GLY A 17 -22.54 41.27 -34.76
N SER A 18 -21.75 40.34 -35.30
CA SER A 18 -21.49 40.22 -36.73
C SER A 18 -20.72 38.92 -37.02
N ASN A 19 -21.26 38.13 -37.95
CA ASN A 19 -20.64 36.97 -38.57
C ASN A 19 -19.30 37.33 -39.24
N SER A 20 -18.30 36.47 -39.10
CA SER A 20 -17.34 36.23 -40.17
C SER A 20 -16.80 34.80 -40.09
N SER A 21 -17.09 34.05 -41.14
CA SER A 21 -16.51 32.76 -41.47
C SER A 21 -15.02 32.91 -41.76
N SER A 22 -14.18 32.11 -41.11
CA SER A 22 -12.83 31.80 -41.58
C SER A 22 -12.47 30.39 -41.16
N SER A 23 -12.54 29.51 -42.14
CA SER A 23 -12.02 28.14 -42.16
C SER A 23 -10.53 28.12 -41.85
N ALA A 24 -10.15 27.50 -40.73
CA ALA A 24 -8.80 27.04 -40.49
C ALA A 24 -8.86 25.56 -40.10
N SER A 25 -8.73 24.70 -41.11
CA SER A 25 -8.54 23.27 -40.97
C SER A 25 -7.19 23.03 -40.27
N LEU A 26 -7.22 22.76 -38.96
CA LEU A 26 -6.09 22.16 -38.27
C LEU A 26 -6.35 20.67 -38.11
N LEU A 27 -5.40 19.91 -38.63
CA LEU A 27 -5.32 18.46 -38.67
C LEU A 27 -5.77 17.83 -37.35
N THR A 28 -6.98 17.27 -37.32
CA THR A 28 -7.34 16.23 -36.36
C THR A 28 -6.65 14.95 -36.80
N GLN A 29 -5.38 14.77 -36.41
CA GLN A 29 -4.81 13.43 -36.35
C GLN A 29 -5.64 12.65 -35.34
N SER A 30 -6.52 11.78 -35.86
CA SER A 30 -7.15 10.72 -35.10
C SER A 30 -6.04 9.76 -34.63
N LEU A 31 -5.40 10.10 -33.52
CA LEU A 31 -4.54 9.16 -32.81
C LEU A 31 -5.42 7.98 -32.41
N ASN A 32 -5.05 6.80 -32.92
CA ASN A 32 -5.79 5.58 -32.72
C ASN A 32 -5.84 5.30 -31.20
N ASN A 33 -7.03 5.20 -30.60
CA ASN A 33 -7.20 4.97 -29.15
C ASN A 33 -6.42 3.72 -28.66
N GLY A 34 -6.11 2.77 -29.53
CA GLY A 34 -5.25 1.63 -29.23
C GLY A 34 -3.76 1.95 -29.09
N SER A 35 -3.24 2.99 -29.74
CA SER A 35 -1.83 3.40 -29.67
C SER A 35 -1.51 4.15 -28.38
N LEU A 36 -2.44 4.99 -27.90
CA LEU A 36 -2.31 5.66 -26.60
C LEU A 36 -2.34 4.65 -25.44
N LYS A 37 -3.26 3.67 -25.49
CA LYS A 37 -3.36 2.60 -24.50
C LYS A 37 -2.11 1.71 -24.44
N ASN A 38 -1.52 1.39 -25.60
CA ASN A 38 -0.26 0.62 -25.63
C ASN A 38 0.91 1.40 -25.03
N LEU A 39 0.97 2.71 -25.29
CA LEU A 39 2.00 3.57 -24.72
C LEU A 39 1.82 3.73 -23.20
N GLU A 40 0.59 3.94 -22.73
CA GLU A 40 0.24 3.98 -21.31
C GLU A 40 0.59 2.66 -20.60
N ASN A 41 0.28 1.52 -21.21
CA ASN A 41 0.66 0.20 -20.68
C ASN A 41 2.17 0.04 -20.59
N SER A 42 2.91 0.46 -21.62
CA SER A 42 4.37 0.42 -21.63
C SER A 42 4.98 1.26 -20.51
N TYR A 43 4.49 2.49 -20.31
CA TYR A 43 4.94 3.36 -19.22
C TYR A 43 4.59 2.79 -17.86
N ARG A 44 3.41 2.17 -17.73
CA ARG A 44 2.99 1.54 -16.48
C ARG A 44 3.85 0.34 -16.13
N GLU A 45 4.19 -0.50 -17.11
CA GLU A 45 5.07 -1.66 -16.90
C GLU A 45 6.48 -1.23 -16.50
N GLU A 46 7.07 -0.27 -17.22
CA GLU A 46 8.41 0.25 -16.92
C GLU A 46 8.45 0.97 -15.57
N LEU A 47 7.44 1.80 -15.28
CA LEU A 47 7.32 2.50 -14.00
C LEU A 47 7.13 1.52 -12.84
N LEU A 48 6.28 0.49 -13.00
CA LEU A 48 6.05 -0.52 -11.97
C LEU A 48 7.33 -1.30 -11.69
N GLU A 49 8.08 -1.68 -12.72
CA GLU A 49 9.35 -2.38 -12.57
C GLU A 49 10.38 -1.52 -11.84
N GLN A 50 10.47 -0.23 -12.17
CA GLN A 50 11.34 0.71 -11.47
C GLN A 50 10.88 0.99 -10.02
N LEU A 51 9.58 0.98 -9.77
CA LEU A 51 9.02 1.22 -8.44
C LEU A 51 9.26 0.03 -7.51
N MET A 52 9.10 -1.19 -8.03
CA MET A 52 9.17 -2.47 -7.32
C MET A 52 10.56 -3.12 -7.32
N LYS A 53 11.55 -2.49 -7.95
CA LYS A 53 12.92 -3.00 -7.99
C LYS A 53 13.45 -3.21 -6.57
N CYS A 54 13.93 -4.42 -6.29
CA CYS A 54 14.56 -4.81 -5.04
C CYS A 54 16.01 -5.18 -5.25
N ASP A 55 16.87 -4.69 -4.36
CA ASP A 55 18.23 -5.18 -4.27
C ASP A 55 18.21 -6.63 -3.78
N PRO A 56 19.10 -7.49 -4.29
CA PRO A 56 19.20 -8.86 -3.81
C PRO A 56 19.56 -8.87 -2.32
N PRO A 57 19.00 -9.82 -1.55
CA PRO A 57 19.25 -9.90 -0.11
C PRO A 57 20.75 -10.13 0.17
N PRO A 58 21.30 -9.56 1.25
CA PRO A 58 22.70 -9.74 1.62
C PRO A 58 23.02 -11.15 2.17
N HIS A 59 21.98 -11.96 2.42
CA HIS A 59 22.09 -13.30 2.99
C HIS A 59 21.78 -14.38 1.93
N PRO A 60 22.31 -15.61 2.11
CA PRO A 60 22.02 -16.73 1.22
C PRO A 60 20.52 -17.00 1.12
N MET A 61 20.03 -17.04 -0.12
CA MET A 61 18.65 -17.35 -0.46
C MET A 61 18.34 -18.83 -0.21
N GLN A 62 17.46 -19.13 0.75
CA GLN A 62 17.01 -20.49 1.07
C GLN A 62 15.92 -20.96 0.10
N GLN A 63 15.95 -22.23 -0.29
CA GLN A 63 15.01 -22.77 -1.29
C GLN A 63 13.53 -22.50 -0.91
N LEU A 64 12.84 -21.69 -1.74
CA LEU A 64 11.45 -21.26 -1.47
C LEU A 64 10.42 -22.40 -1.48
N LEU A 65 10.70 -23.47 -2.22
CA LEU A 65 9.82 -24.64 -2.37
C LEU A 65 10.64 -25.93 -2.32
N PRO A 66 10.09 -27.03 -1.75
CA PRO A 66 10.77 -28.33 -1.78
C PRO A 66 11.05 -28.79 -3.23
N GLU A 67 12.18 -29.49 -3.43
CA GLU A 67 12.65 -29.91 -4.77
C GLU A 67 11.59 -30.66 -5.60
N LYS A 68 10.79 -31.51 -4.94
CA LYS A 68 9.69 -32.24 -5.57
C LYS A 68 8.72 -31.31 -6.32
N HIS A 69 8.35 -30.18 -5.72
CA HIS A 69 7.42 -29.22 -6.31
C HIS A 69 8.07 -28.43 -7.43
N LEU A 70 9.37 -28.13 -7.34
CA LEU A 70 10.09 -27.46 -8.41
C LEU A 70 10.20 -28.35 -9.66
N MET A 71 10.44 -29.65 -9.48
CA MET A 71 10.43 -30.62 -10.58
C MET A 71 9.04 -30.71 -11.23
N GLU A 72 7.98 -30.79 -10.42
CA GLU A 72 6.60 -30.81 -10.92
C GLU A 72 6.25 -29.54 -11.72
N ASN A 73 6.66 -28.36 -11.23
CA ASN A 73 6.47 -27.09 -11.92
C ASN A 73 7.20 -27.07 -13.28
N ARG A 74 8.42 -27.60 -13.36
CA ARG A 74 9.16 -27.73 -14.62
C ARG A 74 8.44 -28.63 -15.61
N VAL A 75 7.94 -29.79 -15.16
CA VAL A 75 7.18 -30.72 -16.01
C VAL A 75 5.88 -30.08 -16.52
N LYS A 76 5.22 -29.28 -15.70
CA LYS A 76 4.01 -28.52 -16.08
C LYS A 76 4.28 -27.28 -16.93
N GLY A 77 5.56 -26.96 -17.22
CA GLY A 77 5.94 -25.77 -17.99
C GLY A 77 5.67 -24.44 -17.27
N ILE A 78 5.63 -24.44 -15.94
CA ILE A 78 5.40 -23.22 -15.15
C ILE A 78 6.67 -22.34 -15.23
N PRO A 79 6.55 -21.05 -15.62
CA PRO A 79 7.68 -20.13 -15.66
C PRO A 79 8.37 -19.97 -14.31
N GLN A 80 9.69 -19.85 -14.33
CA GLN A 80 10.46 -19.52 -13.12
C GLN A 80 10.25 -18.05 -12.74
N LEU A 81 10.36 -17.77 -11.44
CA LEU A 81 10.37 -16.40 -10.94
C LEU A 81 11.58 -15.64 -11.49
N THR A 82 11.37 -14.39 -11.87
CA THR A 82 12.45 -13.47 -12.26
C THR A 82 13.32 -13.13 -11.04
N ALA A 83 14.55 -12.67 -11.29
CA ALA A 83 15.46 -12.26 -10.22
C ALA A 83 14.85 -11.19 -9.29
N ASN A 84 14.10 -10.23 -9.85
CA ASN A 84 13.43 -9.20 -9.05
C ASN A 84 12.28 -9.79 -8.21
N GLN A 85 11.46 -10.69 -8.77
CA GLN A 85 10.40 -11.35 -8.00
C GLN A 85 10.97 -12.16 -6.83
N VAL A 86 12.07 -12.87 -7.07
CA VAL A 86 12.79 -13.60 -6.02
C VAL A 86 13.29 -12.64 -4.94
N ALA A 87 13.92 -11.53 -5.32
CA ALA A 87 14.40 -10.52 -4.38
C ALA A 87 13.26 -9.90 -3.55
N VAL A 88 12.11 -9.59 -4.18
CA VAL A 88 10.91 -9.11 -3.49
C VAL A 88 10.46 -10.13 -2.45
N ILE A 89 10.34 -11.42 -2.81
CA ILE A 89 9.90 -12.47 -1.88
C ILE A 89 10.82 -12.54 -0.65
N TYR A 90 12.14 -12.60 -0.84
CA TYR A 90 13.07 -12.65 0.29
C TYR A 90 13.03 -11.39 1.15
N LYS A 91 12.85 -10.21 0.55
CA LYS A 91 12.68 -8.96 1.28
C LYS A 91 11.41 -8.99 2.15
N LEU A 92 10.32 -9.55 1.63
CA LEU A 92 9.08 -9.72 2.39
C LEU A 92 9.25 -10.70 3.55
N ILE A 93 9.91 -11.85 3.34
CA ILE A 93 10.20 -12.82 4.40
C ILE A 93 11.06 -12.18 5.49
N TRP A 94 12.14 -11.49 5.10
CA TRP A 94 13.03 -10.82 6.04
C TRP A 94 12.30 -9.82 6.93
N TYR A 95 11.47 -8.96 6.35
CA TYR A 95 10.69 -7.98 7.14
C TYR A 95 9.56 -8.62 7.93
N GLN A 96 8.99 -9.71 7.42
CA GLN A 96 8.01 -10.47 8.17
C GLN A 96 8.63 -10.98 9.47
N ASP A 97 9.78 -11.64 9.40
CA ASP A 97 10.48 -12.20 10.57
C ASP A 97 10.97 -11.08 11.51
N GLY A 98 11.53 -10.01 10.96
CA GLY A 98 12.07 -8.88 11.74
C GLY A 98 11.02 -8.05 12.47
N TYR A 99 9.75 -8.09 12.03
CA TYR A 99 8.64 -7.35 12.62
C TYR A 99 7.48 -8.28 13.00
N GLU A 100 7.77 -9.54 13.33
CA GLU A 100 6.73 -10.52 13.67
C GLU A 100 6.16 -10.27 15.05
N GLN A 101 7.04 -10.16 16.06
CA GLN A 101 6.71 -10.00 17.47
C GLN A 101 7.18 -8.66 18.03
N PRO A 102 6.48 -8.09 19.01
CA PRO A 102 7.00 -6.97 19.79
C PRO A 102 8.32 -7.35 20.46
N SER A 103 9.16 -6.36 20.78
CA SER A 103 10.42 -6.64 21.45
C SER A 103 10.17 -7.19 22.86
N GLU A 104 11.04 -8.08 23.34
CA GLU A 104 10.95 -8.59 24.72
C GLU A 104 11.03 -7.46 25.74
N GLU A 105 11.76 -6.38 25.42
CA GLU A 105 11.86 -5.21 26.27
C GLU A 105 10.51 -4.50 26.42
N ASP A 106 9.80 -4.28 25.31
CA ASP A 106 8.49 -3.63 25.33
C ASP A 106 7.44 -4.51 26.04
N LEU A 107 7.45 -5.81 25.80
CA LEU A 107 6.56 -6.75 26.50
C LEU A 107 6.82 -6.74 28.01
N LYS A 108 8.08 -6.76 28.42
CA LYS A 108 8.45 -6.73 29.83
C LYS A 108 8.01 -5.44 30.52
N ARG A 109 8.15 -4.28 29.85
CA ARG A 109 7.67 -2.99 30.38
C ARG A 109 6.16 -3.03 30.64
N ILE A 110 5.39 -3.50 29.66
CA ILE A 110 3.93 -3.66 29.82
C ILE A 110 3.65 -4.55 31.03
N THR A 111 4.23 -5.76 31.09
CA THR A 111 3.96 -6.69 32.20
C THR A 111 4.28 -6.09 33.57
N THR A 112 5.41 -5.41 33.73
CA THR A 112 5.78 -4.77 35.00
C THR A 112 4.81 -3.66 35.40
N GLU A 113 4.35 -2.83 34.47
CA GLU A 113 3.34 -1.79 34.73
C GLU A 113 1.97 -2.39 35.13
N LEU A 114 1.66 -3.62 34.72
CA LEU A 114 0.43 -4.30 35.13
C LEU A 114 0.47 -4.83 36.57
N GLU A 115 1.62 -5.33 37.01
CA GLU A 115 1.83 -5.90 38.35
C GLU A 115 1.77 -4.82 39.46
N GLU A 116 2.05 -3.56 39.13
CA GLU A 116 2.08 -2.46 40.10
C GLU A 116 0.67 -1.91 40.46
N GLU A 117 -0.38 -2.29 39.74
CA GLU A 117 -1.73 -1.69 39.84
C GLU A 117 -2.84 -2.64 40.36
N GLU A 118 -2.49 -3.72 41.05
CA GLU A 118 -3.45 -4.82 41.33
C GLU A 118 -4.65 -4.45 42.23
N ASP A 119 -5.86 -4.56 41.66
CA ASP A 119 -7.09 -5.02 42.34
C ASP A 119 -8.10 -5.75 41.40
N GLN A 120 -7.90 -5.81 40.07
CA GLN A 120 -8.83 -6.48 39.14
C GLN A 120 -8.15 -7.17 37.93
N GLU A 121 -8.07 -8.51 37.96
CA GLU A 121 -7.46 -9.36 36.91
C GLU A 121 -8.03 -9.11 35.50
N HIS A 122 -9.34 -8.87 35.37
CA HIS A 122 -9.98 -8.62 34.08
C HIS A 122 -9.52 -7.29 33.44
N GLU A 123 -9.29 -6.26 34.26
CA GLU A 123 -8.82 -4.96 33.80
C GLU A 123 -7.36 -5.03 33.35
N ALA A 124 -6.52 -5.76 34.09
CA ALA A 124 -5.14 -6.04 33.70
C ALA A 124 -5.05 -6.79 32.37
N ASN A 125 -5.89 -7.82 32.15
CA ASN A 125 -5.94 -8.56 30.89
C ASN A 125 -6.39 -7.69 29.71
N PHE A 126 -7.42 -6.86 29.89
CA PHE A 126 -7.86 -5.94 28.84
C PHE A 126 -6.77 -4.94 28.47
N ARG A 127 -6.09 -4.38 29.49
CA ARG A 127 -4.98 -3.43 29.29
C ARG A 127 -3.81 -4.09 28.57
N TYR A 128 -3.42 -5.29 28.98
CA TYR A 128 -2.38 -6.07 28.28
C TYR A 128 -2.72 -6.22 26.79
N ILE A 129 -3.95 -6.64 26.48
CA ILE A 129 -4.40 -6.81 25.10
C ILE A 129 -4.31 -5.48 24.32
N THR A 130 -4.77 -4.37 24.91
CA THR A 130 -4.74 -3.06 24.22
C THR A 130 -3.32 -2.56 23.99
N GLU A 131 -2.41 -2.73 24.95
CA GLU A 131 -1.02 -2.29 24.83
C GLU A 131 -0.25 -3.13 23.79
N VAL A 132 -0.39 -4.46 23.85
CA VAL A 132 0.18 -5.35 22.82
C VAL A 132 -0.40 -5.04 21.44
N THR A 133 -1.66 -4.64 21.36
CA THR A 133 -2.29 -4.21 20.10
C THR A 133 -1.63 -2.95 19.56
N ILE A 134 -1.29 -1.96 20.40
CA ILE A 134 -0.57 -0.76 19.98
C ILE A 134 0.81 -1.12 19.39
N LEU A 135 1.58 -1.96 20.09
CA LEU A 135 2.88 -2.43 19.59
C LEU A 135 2.70 -3.18 18.25
N THR A 136 1.68 -4.02 18.14
CA THR A 136 1.38 -4.75 16.89
C THR A 136 1.08 -3.80 15.73
N VAL A 137 0.32 -2.73 15.95
CA VAL A 137 0.07 -1.70 14.92
C VAL A 137 1.39 -1.03 14.51
N GLN A 138 2.29 -0.73 15.43
CA GLN A 138 3.60 -0.15 15.11
C GLN A 138 4.43 -1.09 14.24
N LEU A 139 4.45 -2.40 14.55
CA LEU A 139 5.11 -3.40 13.72
C LEU A 139 4.53 -3.50 12.31
N ILE A 140 3.20 -3.35 12.15
CA ILE A 140 2.56 -3.28 10.83
C ILE A 140 3.06 -2.06 10.05
N VAL A 141 3.18 -0.91 10.70
CA VAL A 141 3.70 0.32 10.08
C VAL A 141 5.16 0.16 9.66
N GLU A 142 6.01 -0.40 10.52
CA GLU A 142 7.42 -0.64 10.19
C GLU A 142 7.60 -1.66 9.06
N PHE A 143 6.82 -2.75 9.08
CA PHE A 143 6.75 -3.70 7.98
C PHE A 143 6.37 -3.02 6.65
N ALA A 144 5.34 -2.16 6.67
CA ALA A 144 4.87 -1.46 5.48
C ALA A 144 5.95 -0.52 4.90
N LYS A 145 6.69 0.20 5.75
CA LYS A 145 7.84 1.03 5.32
C LYS A 145 8.93 0.21 4.63
N GLY A 146 9.08 -1.06 5.00
CA GLY A 146 10.00 -2.00 4.36
C GLY A 146 9.58 -2.45 2.95
N LEU A 147 8.30 -2.31 2.60
CA LEU A 147 7.77 -2.78 1.32
C LEU A 147 8.35 -1.98 0.14
N PRO A 148 8.66 -2.66 -0.99
CA PRO A 148 8.99 -1.97 -2.23
C PRO A 148 7.85 -1.04 -2.62
N ALA A 149 8.19 0.11 -3.22
CA ALA A 149 7.24 1.16 -3.61
C ALA A 149 6.49 1.90 -2.49
N PHE A 150 6.28 1.33 -1.31
CA PHE A 150 5.41 1.93 -0.29
C PHE A 150 5.86 3.32 0.14
N ILE A 151 7.17 3.49 0.43
CA ILE A 151 7.75 4.80 0.77
C ILE A 151 7.76 5.81 -0.39
N LYS A 152 7.51 5.37 -1.62
CA LYS A 152 7.45 6.23 -2.82
C LYS A 152 6.04 6.80 -3.05
N ILE A 153 5.04 6.29 -2.35
CA ILE A 153 3.65 6.79 -2.35
C ILE A 153 3.60 8.09 -1.52
N PRO A 154 2.71 9.06 -1.81
CA PRO A 154 2.50 10.22 -0.95
C PRO A 154 2.20 9.83 0.51
N GLN A 155 2.69 10.61 1.48
CA GLN A 155 2.52 10.28 2.90
C GLN A 155 1.04 10.18 3.32
N GLU A 156 0.18 11.04 2.78
CA GLU A 156 -1.26 11.01 3.06
C GLU A 156 -1.91 9.70 2.60
N ASP A 157 -1.48 9.19 1.45
CA ASP A 157 -1.94 7.92 0.90
C ASP A 157 -1.37 6.73 1.68
N GLN A 158 -0.11 6.79 2.12
CA GLN A 158 0.46 5.78 3.02
C GLN A 158 -0.35 5.67 4.32
N ILE A 159 -0.70 6.81 4.93
CA ILE A 159 -1.52 6.86 6.14
C ILE A 159 -2.92 6.32 5.87
N THR A 160 -3.52 6.71 4.74
CA THR A 160 -4.86 6.27 4.35
C THR A 160 -4.89 4.76 4.15
N LEU A 161 -3.91 4.19 3.44
CA LEU A 161 -3.76 2.75 3.26
C LEU A 161 -3.61 2.03 4.60
N LEU A 162 -2.69 2.48 5.46
CA LEU A 162 -2.46 1.87 6.77
C LEU A 162 -3.71 1.91 7.66
N LYS A 163 -4.41 3.04 7.72
CA LYS A 163 -5.67 3.15 8.47
C LYS A 163 -6.76 2.22 7.93
N ALA A 164 -6.82 2.04 6.61
CA ALA A 164 -7.84 1.21 5.98
C ALA A 164 -7.58 -0.29 6.17
N CYS A 165 -6.32 -0.73 6.13
CA CYS A 165 -5.99 -2.16 6.12
C CYS A 165 -5.39 -2.70 7.43
N SER A 166 -5.01 -1.86 8.40
CA SER A 166 -4.29 -2.34 9.60
C SER A 166 -5.05 -3.42 10.38
N SER A 167 -6.38 -3.37 10.44
CA SER A 167 -7.18 -4.42 11.10
C SER A 167 -7.15 -5.74 10.32
N GLU A 168 -7.16 -5.69 9.00
CA GLU A 168 -7.06 -6.88 8.15
C GLU A 168 -5.68 -7.54 8.30
N VAL A 169 -4.62 -6.73 8.28
CA VAL A 169 -3.24 -7.21 8.48
C VAL A 169 -3.05 -7.79 9.88
N MET A 170 -3.66 -7.17 10.90
CA MET A 170 -3.66 -7.70 12.26
C MET A 170 -4.34 -9.07 12.36
N MET A 171 -5.47 -9.27 11.67
CA MET A 171 -6.12 -10.58 11.60
C MET A 171 -5.23 -11.63 10.93
N LEU A 172 -4.53 -11.27 9.84
CA LEU A 172 -3.57 -12.18 9.19
C LEU A 172 -2.40 -12.55 10.11
N ARG A 173 -1.94 -11.62 10.95
CA ARG A 173 -0.87 -11.87 11.93
C ARG A 173 -1.33 -12.82 13.04
N MET A 174 -2.56 -12.68 13.53
CA MET A 174 -3.11 -13.57 14.55
C MET A 174 -3.38 -15.00 14.05
N ALA A 175 -3.46 -15.22 12.74
CA ALA A 175 -3.73 -16.53 12.15
C ALA A 175 -2.47 -17.38 11.87
N ARG A 176 -1.29 -16.84 12.16
CA ARG A 176 0.01 -17.53 12.01
C ARG A 176 0.34 -18.32 13.25
#